data_AF-A0A8H8JHH5-F1
#
_entry.id   AF-A0A8H8JHH5-F1
#
_cell.length_a   1.000
_cell.length_b   1.000
_cell.length_c   1.000
_cell.angle_alpha   90.00
_cell.angle_beta   90.00
_cell.angle_gamma   90.00
#
_symmetry.space_group_name_H-M   'P 1'
#
loop_
_entity.id
_entity.type
_entity.pdbx_description
1 polymer ?
#
loop_
_entity_poly.entity_id
_entity_poly.type
_entity_poly.pdbx_seq_one_letter_code
_entity_poly.pdbx_strand_id
1 'polypeptide(L)'
;MYWYIGKPNFADASASHVTIDSSEARLGEQVSGSLGAGTSGNAGQDGQAEVHEEGEDEEQQHFPGRMRTAADARQHVVYPNPTLSIALKPTVSRVRGLDLISKYGATNIVPALQTYLKKHGTRQLPTDFLPTAYHEYPVWHRLYLRHDALPFDPEWPRRDVIRARPMTSDQESAFDVALLLHDREKFGIHRYRAGRVRAIFSLPSSFHYLCSHPLVYVELFTPFSHSISPYNGLYSLSHSRYFDGKRRAAIVSAFDIAAACHLAPRFERLDPDFDFSLFPDMLNASRYFWFNHYYNRFIFRLTEHWRLIPRG
;
A
#
# COMPACT_ATOMS: atom_id res chain seq x y z
N MET A 1 -21.37 26.11 -22.49
CA MET A 1 -21.13 27.03 -21.36
C MET A 1 -19.69 26.83 -20.95
N TYR A 2 -18.82 27.76 -21.37
CA TYR A 2 -17.35 27.66 -21.25
C TYR A 2 -16.90 28.12 -19.86
N TRP A 3 -15.98 27.39 -19.24
CA TRP A 3 -15.25 27.88 -18.06
C TRP A 3 -13.75 27.84 -18.32
N TYR A 4 -13.16 29.04 -18.23
CA TYR A 4 -11.74 29.37 -18.32
C TYR A 4 -10.99 28.88 -17.08
N ILE A 5 -9.78 28.34 -17.27
CA ILE A 5 -8.83 28.01 -16.20
C ILE A 5 -7.72 29.05 -16.20
N GLY A 6 -7.62 29.82 -15.11
CA GLY A 6 -6.50 30.72 -14.84
C GLY A 6 -5.27 29.94 -14.38
N LYS A 7 -4.10 30.25 -14.94
CA LYS A 7 -2.78 29.74 -14.52
C LYS A 7 -2.21 30.60 -13.38
N PRO A 8 -1.51 30.03 -12.39
CA PRO A 8 -0.56 30.77 -11.56
C PRO A 8 0.87 30.71 -12.13
N ASN A 9 1.56 31.86 -12.05
CA ASN A 9 2.98 32.05 -12.31
C ASN A 9 3.84 31.35 -11.25
N PHE A 10 4.87 30.62 -11.68
CA PHE A 10 5.98 30.17 -10.83
C PHE A 10 7.22 30.98 -11.18
N ALA A 11 7.76 31.68 -10.18
CA ALA A 11 9.06 32.33 -10.22
C ALA A 11 10.16 31.37 -9.74
N ASP A 12 11.34 31.54 -10.31
CA ASP A 12 12.59 30.82 -10.13
C ASP A 12 13.02 30.62 -8.67
N ALA A 13 13.62 29.45 -8.40
CA ALA A 13 14.63 29.32 -7.36
C ALA A 13 15.71 28.32 -7.79
N SER A 14 16.93 28.82 -7.70
CA SER A 14 18.23 28.33 -8.16
C SER A 14 18.69 27.00 -7.57
N ALA A 15 19.34 26.20 -8.42
CA ALA A 15 20.11 25.02 -8.05
C ALA A 15 21.43 25.38 -7.37
N SER A 16 21.78 24.65 -6.31
CA SER A 16 23.14 24.62 -5.73
C SER A 16 23.73 23.22 -5.88
N HIS A 17 24.80 23.16 -6.66
CA HIS A 17 25.75 22.07 -6.84
C HIS A 17 26.34 21.60 -5.50
N VAL A 18 26.39 20.28 -5.28
CA VAL A 18 27.32 19.67 -4.32
C VAL A 18 27.98 18.48 -5.00
N THR A 19 29.28 18.64 -5.23
CA THR A 19 30.23 17.63 -5.69
C THR A 19 30.83 16.99 -4.44
N ILE A 20 30.79 15.66 -4.29
CA ILE A 20 31.67 14.96 -3.35
C ILE A 20 32.28 13.74 -4.04
N ASP A 21 33.57 13.63 -3.72
CA ASP A 21 34.69 12.97 -4.32
C ASP A 21 34.70 11.45 -4.18
N SER A 22 35.38 10.81 -5.12
CA SER A 22 35.67 9.38 -5.16
C SER A 22 37.01 9.13 -4.49
N SER A 23 37.09 8.17 -3.56
CA SER A 23 38.40 7.62 -3.17
C SER A 23 38.33 6.13 -2.87
N GLU A 24 39.47 5.50 -3.12
CA GLU A 24 39.65 4.15 -3.58
C GLU A 24 39.78 3.09 -2.47
N ALA A 25 39.50 1.87 -2.91
CA ALA A 25 40.06 0.56 -2.56
C ALA A 25 41.13 0.47 -1.46
N ARG A 26 40.94 -0.50 -0.56
CA ARG A 26 42.03 -1.35 -0.04
C ARG A 26 41.61 -2.82 0.08
N LEU A 27 42.49 -3.66 -0.44
CA LEU A 27 42.55 -5.12 -0.38
C LEU A 27 43.16 -5.60 0.94
N GLY A 28 42.85 -6.85 1.30
CA GLY A 28 43.56 -7.67 2.29
C GLY A 28 42.56 -8.45 3.16
N GLU A 29 42.73 -9.71 3.53
CA GLU A 29 43.62 -10.81 3.16
C GLU A 29 43.00 -12.06 3.82
N GLN A 30 43.30 -13.25 3.32
CA GLN A 30 42.77 -14.54 3.77
C GLN A 30 43.27 -14.96 5.16
N VAL A 31 42.44 -15.68 5.92
CA VAL A 31 42.90 -16.71 6.87
C VAL A 31 41.95 -17.92 6.86
N SER A 32 42.55 -19.10 6.77
CA SER A 32 42.02 -20.47 6.99
C SER A 32 41.42 -20.65 8.40
N GLY A 33 40.66 -21.65 8.80
CA GLY A 33 40.27 -22.97 8.32
C GLY A 33 39.87 -23.78 9.58
N SER A 34 38.97 -24.76 9.45
CA SER A 34 38.96 -26.06 10.18
C SER A 34 37.55 -26.59 10.42
N LEU A 35 37.41 -27.87 10.05
CA LEU A 35 36.30 -28.78 10.28
C LEU A 35 36.22 -29.24 11.74
N GLY A 36 35.01 -29.61 12.17
CA GLY A 36 34.75 -30.40 13.36
C GLY A 36 33.37 -31.05 13.28
N ALA A 37 33.34 -32.38 13.09
CA ALA A 37 32.14 -33.21 13.09
C ALA A 37 31.93 -33.86 14.47
N GLY A 38 30.67 -34.11 14.88
CA GLY A 38 30.37 -34.87 16.10
C GLY A 38 28.89 -34.94 16.52
N THR A 39 28.14 -35.83 15.86
CA THR A 39 27.06 -36.75 16.33
C THR A 39 26.14 -36.44 17.55
N SER A 40 24.84 -36.45 17.24
CA SER A 40 23.74 -37.34 17.71
C SER A 40 23.21 -37.35 19.16
N GLY A 41 21.89 -37.06 19.27
CA GLY A 41 20.92 -37.82 20.08
C GLY A 41 20.35 -37.15 21.35
N ASN A 42 19.06 -36.76 21.37
CA ASN A 42 17.94 -37.57 21.90
C ASN A 42 16.63 -36.76 22.06
N ALA A 43 15.54 -37.54 22.16
CA ALA A 43 14.10 -37.28 22.18
C ALA A 43 13.50 -36.13 23.01
N GLY A 44 12.42 -35.57 22.45
CA GLY A 44 11.09 -35.60 23.07
C GLY A 44 10.69 -34.39 23.92
N GLN A 45 9.91 -33.47 23.34
CA GLN A 45 8.89 -32.71 24.09
C GLN A 45 7.85 -32.08 23.14
N ASP A 46 6.61 -32.52 23.31
CA ASP A 46 5.40 -31.83 22.85
C ASP A 46 5.25 -30.50 23.60
N GLY A 47 4.94 -29.42 22.88
CA GLY A 47 4.58 -28.15 23.51
C GLY A 47 4.65 -26.96 22.58
N GLN A 48 3.50 -26.60 22.01
CA GLN A 48 3.16 -25.26 21.50
C GLN A 48 4.08 -24.72 20.40
N ALA A 49 3.65 -24.90 19.15
CA ALA A 49 4.17 -24.15 18.01
C ALA A 49 3.77 -22.68 18.15
N GLU A 50 4.56 -21.92 18.91
CA GLU A 50 4.71 -20.49 18.66
C GLU A 50 5.24 -20.36 17.24
N VAL A 51 4.42 -19.79 16.36
CA VAL A 51 4.86 -19.36 15.04
C VAL A 51 5.87 -18.25 15.29
N HIS A 52 7.14 -18.63 15.35
CA HIS A 52 8.26 -17.72 15.20
C HIS A 52 8.04 -16.99 13.87
N GLU A 53 7.56 -15.74 13.93
CA GLU A 53 7.72 -14.80 12.83
C GLU A 53 9.24 -14.66 12.67
N GLU A 54 9.79 -15.39 11.69
CA GLU A 54 11.20 -15.31 11.35
C GLU A 54 11.60 -13.85 11.19
N GLY A 55 12.48 -13.43 12.09
CA GLY A 55 13.11 -12.13 12.09
C GLY A 55 13.95 -12.01 10.83
N GLU A 56 13.37 -11.40 9.81
CA GLU A 56 14.13 -10.89 8.70
C GLU A 56 14.73 -9.55 9.15
N ASP A 57 15.99 -9.61 9.59
CA ASP A 57 16.97 -8.50 9.56
C ASP A 57 17.24 -8.08 8.10
N GLU A 58 16.18 -7.96 7.31
CA GLU A 58 16.22 -7.31 6.02
C GLU A 58 16.38 -5.83 6.30
N GLU A 59 17.57 -5.36 5.96
CA GLU A 59 17.91 -3.98 5.71
C GLU A 59 16.69 -3.27 5.05
N GLN A 60 16.08 -2.33 5.79
CA GLN A 60 14.85 -1.64 5.39
C GLN A 60 15.17 -0.21 4.98
N GLN A 61 14.54 0.25 3.90
CA GLN A 61 14.54 1.66 3.55
C GLN A 61 13.37 2.34 4.26
N HIS A 62 13.67 3.30 5.14
CA HIS A 62 12.67 4.12 5.82
C HIS A 62 12.41 5.40 5.05
N PHE A 63 11.14 5.74 4.92
CA PHE A 63 10.70 7.01 4.39
C PHE A 63 9.88 7.73 5.46
N PRO A 64 10.21 9.00 5.76
CA PRO A 64 9.44 9.75 6.74
C PRO A 64 7.98 9.82 6.33
N GLY A 65 7.11 9.83 7.33
CA GLY A 65 5.69 10.07 7.11
C GLY A 65 5.44 11.38 6.38
N ARG A 66 4.22 11.55 5.90
CA ARG A 66 3.83 12.75 5.15
C ARG A 66 3.97 13.99 6.03
N MET A 67 4.47 15.09 5.45
CA MET A 67 4.42 16.37 6.15
C MET A 67 2.97 16.78 6.42
N ARG A 68 2.67 17.11 7.68
CA ARG A 68 1.38 17.67 8.09
C ARG A 68 1.14 18.99 7.37
N THR A 69 -0.06 19.17 6.82
CA THR A 69 -0.43 20.44 6.19
C THR A 69 -0.96 21.42 7.24
N ALA A 70 -0.93 22.73 6.92
CA ALA A 70 -1.53 23.75 7.80
C ALA A 70 -3.03 23.50 8.06
N ALA A 71 -3.73 22.82 7.15
CA ALA A 71 -5.12 22.40 7.36
C ALA A 71 -5.24 21.31 8.45
N ASP A 72 -4.28 20.38 8.52
CA ASP A 72 -4.25 19.32 9.54
C ASP A 72 -3.92 19.88 10.94
N ALA A 73 -3.17 20.99 11.01
CA ALA A 73 -2.78 21.62 12.27
C ALA A 73 -3.88 22.47 12.92
N ARG A 74 -4.88 22.92 12.15
CA ARG A 74 -5.97 23.78 12.63
C ARG A 74 -7.10 23.02 13.31
N GLN A 75 -7.08 21.69 13.26
CA GLN A 75 -8.16 20.86 13.76
C GLN A 75 -7.61 19.94 14.87
N HIS A 76 -8.34 19.80 15.98
CA HIS A 76 -8.08 18.79 17.02
C HIS A 76 -8.33 17.34 16.52
N VAL A 77 -8.21 17.12 15.21
CA VAL A 77 -8.56 15.90 14.51
C VAL A 77 -7.28 15.18 14.17
N VAL A 78 -7.14 13.97 14.72
CA VAL A 78 -5.97 13.12 14.45
C VAL A 78 -6.22 12.32 13.18
N TYR A 79 -5.24 12.32 12.30
CA TYR A 79 -5.21 11.49 11.11
C TYR A 79 -3.96 10.61 11.11
N PRO A 80 -4.06 9.36 10.62
CA PRO A 80 -2.91 8.46 10.50
C PRO A 80 -1.90 9.05 9.54
N ASN A 81 -0.64 9.02 9.96
CA ASN A 81 0.50 9.51 9.21
C ASN A 81 1.71 8.58 9.45
N PRO A 82 1.65 7.33 8.97
CA PRO A 82 2.67 6.36 9.29
C PRO A 82 4.01 6.72 8.66
N THR A 83 5.08 6.33 9.34
CA THR A 83 6.40 6.18 8.73
C THR A 83 6.39 4.92 7.87
N LEU A 84 6.86 5.02 6.64
CA LEU A 84 6.79 3.94 5.66
C LEU A 84 8.14 3.21 5.59
N SER A 85 8.13 1.89 5.51
CA SER A 85 9.33 1.13 5.14
C SER A 85 9.06 -0.04 4.21
N ILE A 86 10.03 -0.34 3.36
CA ILE A 86 10.08 -1.53 2.49
C ILE A 86 11.48 -2.15 2.60
N ALA A 87 11.62 -3.41 2.20
CA ALA A 87 12.93 -4.04 2.09
C ALA A 87 13.82 -3.27 1.10
N LEU A 88 15.12 -3.16 1.38
CA LEU A 88 16.08 -2.48 0.50
C LEU A 88 16.15 -3.12 -0.89
N LYS A 89 16.03 -4.45 -0.96
CA LYS A 89 15.98 -5.20 -2.21
C LYS A 89 14.54 -5.57 -2.56
N PRO A 90 14.15 -5.48 -3.85
CA PRO A 90 12.84 -5.97 -4.28
C PRO A 90 12.76 -7.48 -4.07
N THR A 91 11.58 -7.97 -3.65
CA THR A 91 11.30 -9.41 -3.57
C THR A 91 11.50 -10.09 -4.92
N VAL A 92 11.12 -9.40 -6.01
CA VAL A 92 11.41 -9.83 -7.38
C VAL A 92 11.90 -8.63 -8.19
N SER A 93 13.15 -8.68 -8.66
CA SER A 93 13.82 -7.54 -9.28
C SER A 93 13.36 -7.23 -10.72
N ARG A 94 12.82 -8.22 -11.43
CA ARG A 94 12.52 -8.12 -12.87
C ARG A 94 11.15 -8.73 -13.20
N VAL A 95 10.07 -8.07 -12.80
CA VAL A 95 8.70 -8.49 -13.15
C VAL A 95 8.24 -7.73 -14.38
N ARG A 96 7.92 -8.43 -15.48
CA ARG A 96 7.37 -7.75 -16.67
C ARG A 96 5.97 -7.20 -16.38
N GLY A 97 5.61 -6.09 -17.02
CA GLY A 97 4.25 -5.55 -16.93
C GLY A 97 3.16 -6.57 -17.32
N LEU A 98 3.44 -7.46 -18.28
CA LEU A 98 2.57 -8.59 -18.62
C LEU A 98 2.38 -9.58 -17.46
N ASP A 99 3.43 -9.85 -16.67
CA ASP A 99 3.37 -10.70 -15.49
C ASP A 99 2.60 -10.00 -14.34
N LEU A 100 2.71 -8.67 -14.22
CA LEU A 100 1.86 -7.89 -13.31
C LEU A 100 0.38 -8.00 -13.68
N ILE A 101 0.06 -8.01 -14.98
CA ILE A 101 -1.32 -8.20 -15.45
C ILE A 101 -1.82 -9.61 -15.16
N SER A 102 -1.07 -10.64 -15.57
CA SER A 102 -1.55 -12.03 -15.53
C SER A 102 -1.48 -12.67 -14.14
N LYS A 103 -0.39 -12.44 -13.39
CA LYS A 103 -0.16 -13.09 -12.09
C LYS A 103 -0.66 -12.25 -10.92
N TYR A 104 -0.41 -10.94 -10.97
CA TYR A 104 -0.84 -10.02 -9.90
C TYR A 104 -2.26 -9.50 -10.15
N GLY A 105 -2.88 -9.75 -11.31
CA GLY A 105 -4.19 -9.22 -11.68
C GLY A 105 -4.22 -7.69 -11.82
N ALA A 106 -3.07 -7.04 -12.02
CA ALA A 106 -2.97 -5.61 -12.23
C ALA A 106 -3.35 -5.24 -13.68
N THR A 107 -4.57 -5.60 -14.08
CA THR A 107 -5.06 -5.60 -15.47
C THR A 107 -4.92 -4.27 -16.20
N ASN A 108 -4.99 -3.15 -15.47
CA ASN A 108 -4.90 -1.79 -16.01
C ASN A 108 -3.60 -1.06 -15.62
N ILE A 109 -2.52 -1.79 -15.31
CA ILE A 109 -1.29 -1.17 -14.78
C ILE A 109 -0.67 -0.12 -15.71
N VAL A 110 -0.56 -0.43 -17.00
CA VAL A 110 0.02 0.46 -18.01
C VAL A 110 -0.75 1.79 -18.13
N PRO A 111 -2.07 1.79 -18.44
CA PRO A 111 -2.82 3.05 -18.55
C PRO A 111 -2.91 3.81 -17.23
N ALA A 112 -3.00 3.11 -16.09
CA ALA A 112 -3.00 3.73 -14.77
C ALA A 112 -1.66 4.44 -14.47
N LEU A 113 -0.54 3.82 -14.86
CA LEU A 113 0.80 4.38 -14.63
C LEU A 113 1.02 5.63 -15.48
N GLN A 114 0.64 5.54 -16.75
CA GLN A 114 0.72 6.69 -17.66
C GLN A 114 -0.13 7.86 -17.16
N THR A 115 -1.33 7.60 -16.63
CA THR A 115 -2.19 8.62 -16.03
C THR A 115 -1.55 9.22 -14.78
N TYR A 116 -0.95 8.39 -13.93
CA TYR A 116 -0.24 8.84 -12.74
C TYR A 116 0.92 9.77 -13.09
N LEU A 117 1.81 9.35 -14.00
CA LEU A 117 2.98 10.15 -14.41
C LEU A 117 2.57 11.49 -15.03
N LYS A 118 1.57 11.48 -15.93
CA LYS A 118 1.00 12.71 -16.52
C LYS A 118 0.47 13.68 -15.47
N LYS A 119 -0.22 13.17 -14.45
CA LYS A 119 -0.79 14.00 -13.37
C LYS A 119 0.28 14.59 -12.46
N HIS A 120 1.34 13.84 -12.18
CA HIS A 120 2.38 14.21 -11.23
C HIS A 120 3.57 14.95 -11.85
N GLY A 121 3.37 15.59 -13.01
CA GLY A 121 4.25 16.65 -13.50
C GLY A 121 5.43 16.18 -14.32
N THR A 122 5.41 14.98 -14.88
CA THR A 122 6.39 14.61 -15.91
C THR A 122 6.10 15.42 -17.17
N ARG A 123 6.86 16.52 -17.34
CA ARG A 123 6.87 17.40 -18.53
C ARG A 123 6.72 16.54 -19.77
N GLN A 124 5.66 16.79 -20.56
CA GLN A 124 5.19 16.02 -21.73
C GLN A 124 6.21 14.98 -22.22
N LEU A 125 6.22 13.79 -21.62
CA LEU A 125 7.02 12.69 -22.13
C LEU A 125 6.47 12.36 -23.53
N PRO A 126 7.32 12.30 -24.56
CA PRO A 126 6.86 11.80 -25.85
C PRO A 126 6.29 10.39 -25.66
N THR A 127 5.26 10.05 -26.43
CA THR A 127 4.49 8.80 -26.27
C THR A 127 5.39 7.55 -26.26
N ASP A 128 6.51 7.61 -26.99
CA ASP A 128 7.49 6.52 -27.11
C ASP A 128 8.30 6.28 -25.82
N PHE A 129 8.25 7.22 -24.87
CA PHE A 129 8.90 7.14 -23.55
C PHE A 129 7.89 6.85 -22.43
N LEU A 130 6.73 6.30 -22.76
CA LEU A 130 5.78 5.87 -21.74
C LEU A 130 6.05 4.41 -21.33
N PRO A 131 5.89 4.07 -20.04
CA PRO A 131 5.94 2.69 -19.61
C PRO A 131 4.96 1.81 -20.39
N THR A 132 5.40 0.61 -20.73
CA THR A 132 4.63 -0.40 -21.48
C THR A 132 4.56 -1.70 -20.69
N ALA A 133 3.76 -2.66 -21.17
CA ALA A 133 3.62 -3.98 -20.56
C ALA A 133 4.91 -4.84 -20.68
N TYR A 134 5.84 -4.47 -21.56
CA TYR A 134 7.08 -5.22 -21.79
C TYR A 134 8.23 -4.77 -20.89
N HIS A 135 8.10 -3.62 -20.23
CA HIS A 135 9.09 -3.16 -19.26
C HIS A 135 9.11 -4.04 -18.02
N GLU A 136 10.27 -4.10 -17.39
CA GLU A 136 10.51 -4.84 -16.14
C GLU A 136 10.49 -3.89 -14.96
N TYR A 137 9.78 -4.29 -13.92
CA TYR A 137 9.57 -3.53 -12.71
C TYR A 137 10.16 -4.30 -11.53
N PRO A 138 10.96 -3.65 -10.67
CA PRO A 138 11.24 -4.15 -9.33
C PRO A 138 9.95 -4.19 -8.52
N VAL A 139 9.64 -5.32 -7.89
CA VAL A 139 8.41 -5.55 -7.14
C VAL A 139 8.72 -6.01 -5.71
N TRP A 140 8.00 -5.44 -4.76
CA TRP A 140 8.01 -5.82 -3.35
C TRP A 140 6.68 -6.49 -3.00
N HIS A 141 6.73 -7.53 -2.17
CA HIS A 141 5.52 -8.20 -1.69
C HIS A 141 5.02 -7.71 -0.34
N ARG A 142 5.81 -6.87 0.36
CA ARG A 142 5.45 -6.31 1.66
C ARG A 142 5.75 -4.81 1.71
N LEU A 143 4.81 -4.07 2.29
CA LEU A 143 4.95 -2.67 2.66
C LEU A 143 4.63 -2.54 4.15
N TYR A 144 5.51 -1.90 4.90
CA TYR A 144 5.34 -1.69 6.34
C TYR A 144 4.93 -0.26 6.63
N LEU A 145 3.93 -0.09 7.51
CA LEU A 145 3.50 1.21 8.00
C LEU A 145 3.68 1.22 9.52
N ARG A 146 4.51 2.12 10.02
CA ARG A 146 4.73 2.33 11.46
C ARG A 146 3.96 3.56 11.90
N HIS A 147 2.96 3.35 12.74
CA HIS A 147 2.14 4.39 13.31
C HIS A 147 2.65 4.76 14.70
N ASP A 148 2.80 6.05 14.92
CA ASP A 148 2.96 6.58 16.27
C ASP A 148 1.71 6.29 17.10
N ALA A 149 1.89 6.28 18.42
CA ALA A 149 0.76 6.13 19.32
C ALA A 149 -0.22 7.30 19.15
N LEU A 150 -1.52 7.00 19.25
CA LEU A 150 -2.54 8.03 19.14
C LEU A 150 -2.50 8.92 20.40
N PRO A 151 -2.67 10.24 20.30
CA PRO A 151 -2.67 11.12 21.48
C PRO A 151 -3.72 10.74 22.55
N PHE A 152 -4.80 10.06 22.14
CA PHE A 152 -5.87 9.56 22.99
C PHE A 152 -5.82 8.03 23.20
N ASP A 153 -4.75 7.38 22.77
CA ASP A 153 -4.42 5.97 23.05
C ASP A 153 -2.88 5.76 23.02
N PRO A 154 -2.13 6.37 23.96
CA PRO A 154 -0.68 6.57 23.86
C PRO A 154 0.16 5.29 24.07
N GLU A 155 -0.43 4.22 24.57
CA GLU A 155 0.29 2.99 24.92
C GLU A 155 0.53 2.05 23.73
N TRP A 156 -0.03 2.34 22.55
CA TRP A 156 -0.16 1.36 21.48
C TRP A 156 0.34 1.88 20.13
N PRO A 157 1.67 2.06 19.95
CA PRO A 157 2.24 2.21 18.61
C PRO A 157 1.95 0.93 17.81
N ARG A 158 1.76 1.08 16.50
CA ARG A 158 1.34 -0.03 15.65
C ARG A 158 2.19 -0.16 14.42
N ARG A 159 2.50 -1.39 14.05
CA ARG A 159 3.03 -1.72 12.73
C ARG A 159 1.95 -2.45 11.93
N ASP A 160 1.62 -1.92 10.76
CA ASP A 160 0.88 -2.67 9.75
C ASP A 160 1.84 -3.30 8.74
N VAL A 161 1.45 -4.46 8.22
CA VAL A 161 2.04 -5.07 7.04
C VAL A 161 0.97 -5.11 5.95
N ILE A 162 1.30 -4.63 4.77
CA ILE A 162 0.45 -4.71 3.58
C ILE A 162 1.13 -5.65 2.59
N ARG A 163 0.46 -6.75 2.26
CA ARG A 163 0.96 -7.78 1.35
C ARG A 163 0.36 -7.62 -0.04
N ALA A 164 1.20 -7.88 -1.05
CA ALA A 164 0.85 -7.82 -2.46
C ALA A 164 1.54 -8.96 -3.24
N ARG A 165 1.21 -10.20 -2.90
CA ARG A 165 1.87 -11.41 -3.39
C ARG A 165 0.91 -12.30 -4.18
N PRO A 166 1.23 -12.69 -5.42
CA PRO A 166 0.45 -13.66 -6.18
C PRO A 166 0.65 -15.07 -5.61
N MET A 167 -0.21 -16.00 -6.02
CA MET A 167 -0.05 -17.41 -5.67
C MET A 167 1.24 -17.95 -6.29
N THR A 168 1.99 -18.73 -5.52
CA THR A 168 3.15 -19.52 -5.97
C THR A 168 2.89 -21.00 -5.67
N SER A 169 3.80 -21.90 -6.06
CA SER A 169 3.69 -23.33 -5.72
C SER A 169 3.66 -23.57 -4.21
N ASP A 170 4.37 -22.72 -3.47
CA ASP A 170 4.68 -22.97 -2.05
C ASP A 170 3.85 -22.08 -1.12
N GLN A 171 3.16 -21.07 -1.65
CA GLN A 171 2.46 -20.08 -0.85
C GLN A 171 1.17 -19.57 -1.52
N GLU A 172 0.09 -19.48 -0.74
CA GLU A 172 -1.19 -18.91 -1.18
C GLU A 172 -1.07 -17.41 -1.53
N SER A 173 -1.94 -16.89 -2.41
CA SER A 173 -1.92 -15.45 -2.73
C SER A 173 -2.33 -14.60 -1.53
N ALA A 174 -1.68 -13.44 -1.35
CA ALA A 174 -2.02 -12.47 -0.31
C ALA A 174 -2.07 -11.05 -0.89
N PHE A 175 -3.26 -10.46 -0.91
CA PHE A 175 -3.49 -9.11 -1.42
C PHE A 175 -4.36 -8.34 -0.43
N ASP A 176 -3.70 -7.63 0.48
CA ASP A 176 -4.35 -6.92 1.59
C ASP A 176 -5.07 -5.65 1.11
N VAL A 177 -5.95 -5.12 1.96
CA VAL A 177 -6.67 -3.86 1.73
C VAL A 177 -6.04 -2.75 2.57
N ALA A 178 -5.95 -1.57 2.00
CA ALA A 178 -5.43 -0.39 2.67
C ALA A 178 -6.36 0.82 2.53
N LEU A 179 -6.28 1.73 3.50
CA LEU A 179 -6.87 3.07 3.42
C LEU A 179 -5.96 3.97 2.60
N LEU A 180 -6.51 4.53 1.53
CA LEU A 180 -5.83 5.44 0.61
C LEU A 180 -6.33 6.86 0.87
N LEU A 181 -5.44 7.81 1.07
CA LEU A 181 -5.81 9.22 1.14
C LEU A 181 -6.35 9.67 -0.22
N HIS A 182 -7.63 10.00 -0.27
CA HIS A 182 -8.34 10.28 -1.51
C HIS A 182 -8.71 11.76 -1.66
N ASP A 183 -9.19 12.37 -0.58
CA ASP A 183 -9.76 13.71 -0.60
C ASP A 183 -9.45 14.40 0.73
N ARG A 184 -8.43 15.27 0.73
CA ARG A 184 -7.91 15.90 1.96
C ARG A 184 -8.89 16.87 2.61
N GLU A 185 -9.87 17.35 1.87
CA GLU A 185 -10.85 18.33 2.35
C GLU A 185 -11.97 17.66 3.13
N LYS A 186 -12.14 16.34 2.97
CA LYS A 186 -13.12 15.57 3.71
C LYS A 186 -12.67 15.22 5.12
N PHE A 187 -13.67 15.09 5.98
CA PHE A 187 -13.51 14.80 7.39
C PHE A 187 -13.53 13.30 7.70
N GLY A 188 -12.75 12.89 8.71
CA GLY A 188 -12.71 11.52 9.24
C GLY A 188 -12.46 10.45 8.17
N ILE A 189 -13.23 9.35 8.23
CA ILE A 189 -13.09 8.21 7.32
C ILE A 189 -13.34 8.59 5.84
N HIS A 190 -14.16 9.61 5.57
CA HIS A 190 -14.51 10.01 4.20
C HIS A 190 -13.37 10.71 3.45
N ARG A 191 -12.30 11.09 4.16
CA ARG A 191 -11.02 11.51 3.59
C ARG A 191 -10.33 10.39 2.81
N TYR A 192 -10.63 9.16 3.19
CA TYR A 192 -9.99 7.96 2.70
C TYR A 192 -10.89 7.18 1.76
N ARG A 193 -10.25 6.26 1.05
CA ARG A 193 -10.90 5.26 0.21
C ARG A 193 -10.19 3.93 0.40
N ALA A 194 -10.94 2.84 0.55
CA ALA A 194 -10.33 1.52 0.59
C ALA A 194 -9.83 1.12 -0.81
N GLY A 195 -8.68 0.47 -0.87
CA GLY A 195 -8.16 -0.16 -2.08
C GLY A 195 -7.43 -1.44 -1.78
N ARG A 196 -7.67 -2.47 -2.60
CA ARG A 196 -6.95 -3.73 -2.53
C ARG A 196 -5.62 -3.57 -3.24
N VAL A 197 -4.53 -3.82 -2.53
CA VAL A 197 -3.18 -3.67 -3.08
C VAL A 197 -2.85 -4.90 -3.91
N ARG A 198 -2.57 -4.70 -5.20
CA ARG A 198 -2.19 -5.81 -6.11
C ARG A 198 -0.70 -5.83 -6.42
N ALA A 199 -0.01 -4.69 -6.39
CA ALA A 199 1.43 -4.64 -6.60
C ALA A 199 2.04 -3.43 -5.90
N ILE A 200 3.24 -3.60 -5.34
CA ILE A 200 4.10 -2.55 -4.80
C ILE A 200 5.38 -2.59 -5.65
N PHE A 201 5.72 -1.49 -6.32
CA PHE A 201 6.78 -1.50 -7.33
C PHE A 201 7.46 -0.14 -7.44
N SER A 202 8.63 -0.12 -8.07
CA SER A 202 9.29 1.12 -8.50
C SER A 202 9.25 1.21 -10.01
N LEU A 203 9.45 2.42 -10.54
CA LEU A 203 9.64 2.58 -11.97
C LEU A 203 10.87 1.80 -12.44
N PRO A 204 10.88 1.31 -13.70
CA PRO A 204 12.09 0.79 -14.32
C PRO A 204 13.22 1.82 -14.27
N SER A 205 14.47 1.38 -14.28
CA SER A 205 15.63 2.28 -14.13
C SER A 205 15.65 3.42 -15.15
N SER A 206 15.18 3.16 -16.38
CA SER A 206 15.03 4.16 -17.44
C SER A 206 14.02 5.26 -17.14
N PHE A 207 13.15 5.08 -16.15
CA PHE A 207 12.10 6.02 -15.76
C PHE A 207 12.25 6.50 -14.30
N HIS A 208 13.27 6.06 -13.58
CA HIS A 208 13.44 6.35 -12.15
C HIS A 208 13.55 7.85 -11.85
N TYR A 209 14.07 8.65 -12.79
CA TYR A 209 14.16 10.11 -12.67
C TYR A 209 12.78 10.81 -12.61
N LEU A 210 11.71 10.13 -13.03
CA LEU A 210 10.34 10.66 -12.98
C LEU A 210 9.70 10.49 -11.60
N CYS A 211 10.07 9.42 -10.90
CA CYS A 211 9.54 9.05 -9.60
C CYS A 211 10.48 8.04 -8.94
N SER A 212 11.17 8.47 -7.89
CA SER A 212 12.13 7.66 -7.15
C SER A 212 11.50 6.90 -5.97
N HIS A 213 10.28 7.26 -5.57
CA HIS A 213 9.60 6.59 -4.47
C HIS A 213 8.76 5.40 -4.95
N PRO A 214 8.49 4.41 -4.07
CA PRO A 214 7.62 3.30 -4.40
C PRO A 214 6.21 3.75 -4.82
N LEU A 215 5.65 2.99 -5.75
CA LEU A 215 4.30 3.13 -6.27
C LEU A 215 3.48 1.89 -5.92
N VAL A 216 2.17 2.09 -5.79
CA VAL A 216 1.25 1.03 -5.41
C VAL A 216 0.12 0.98 -6.43
N TYR A 217 -0.07 -0.19 -7.05
CA TYR A 217 -1.25 -0.48 -7.84
C TYR A 217 -2.37 -0.99 -6.94
N VAL A 218 -3.52 -0.34 -7.01
CA VAL A 218 -4.68 -0.64 -6.17
C VAL A 218 -5.94 -0.85 -6.99
N GLU A 219 -6.69 -1.90 -6.68
CA GLU A 219 -8.10 -2.02 -7.10
C GLU A 219 -8.96 -1.24 -6.12
N LEU A 220 -9.74 -0.29 -6.62
CA LEU A 220 -10.49 0.65 -5.77
C LEU A 220 -11.86 0.10 -5.40
N PHE A 221 -12.21 0.23 -4.12
CA PHE A 221 -13.60 0.12 -3.68
C PHE A 221 -14.33 1.45 -3.84
N THR A 222 -15.65 1.52 -3.69
CA THR A 222 -16.39 2.78 -3.66
C THR A 222 -15.97 3.63 -2.44
N PRO A 223 -16.20 4.95 -2.45
CA PRO A 223 -16.14 5.74 -1.22
C PRO A 223 -17.01 5.14 -0.12
N PHE A 224 -16.63 5.36 1.14
CA PHE A 224 -17.43 4.94 2.30
C PHE A 224 -18.82 5.58 2.26
N SER A 225 -19.86 4.79 2.55
CA SER A 225 -21.24 5.29 2.63
C SER A 225 -21.36 6.48 3.57
N HIS A 226 -22.16 7.50 3.21
CA HIS A 226 -22.35 8.69 4.05
C HIS A 226 -22.95 8.38 5.42
N SER A 227 -23.81 7.36 5.49
CA SER A 227 -24.37 6.83 6.73
C SER A 227 -23.68 5.52 7.15
N ILE A 228 -23.60 5.32 8.46
CA ILE A 228 -23.30 4.02 9.06
C ILE A 228 -24.57 3.18 9.11
N SER A 229 -24.41 1.86 8.99
CA SER A 229 -25.53 0.94 9.20
C SER A 229 -26.01 1.03 10.66
N PRO A 230 -27.32 1.23 10.92
CA PRO A 230 -27.83 1.33 12.28
C PRO A 230 -27.75 0.01 13.05
N TYR A 231 -27.61 -1.12 12.35
CA TYR A 231 -27.61 -2.45 12.96
C TYR A 231 -26.22 -2.86 13.49
N ASN A 232 -25.15 -2.44 12.83
CA ASN A 232 -23.78 -2.88 13.16
C ASN A 232 -22.77 -1.73 13.29
N GLY A 233 -23.18 -0.49 13.03
CA GLY A 233 -22.31 0.68 13.11
C GLY A 233 -21.18 0.70 12.07
N LEU A 234 -21.26 -0.10 11.00
CA LEU A 234 -20.23 -0.22 9.99
C LEU A 234 -20.54 0.62 8.74
N TYR A 235 -19.48 1.09 8.07
CA TYR A 235 -19.59 1.70 6.75
C TYR A 235 -19.67 0.62 5.68
N SER A 236 -20.53 0.84 4.69
CA SER A 236 -20.65 -0.05 3.54
C SER A 236 -19.85 0.47 2.35
N LEU A 237 -19.36 -0.48 1.54
CA LEU A 237 -18.68 -0.22 0.29
C LEU A 237 -18.84 -1.42 -0.67
N SER A 238 -18.54 -1.20 -1.94
CA SER A 238 -18.54 -2.23 -2.99
C SER A 238 -17.33 -2.04 -3.91
N HIS A 239 -17.10 -2.96 -4.84
CA HIS A 239 -16.10 -2.75 -5.88
C HIS A 239 -16.44 -1.51 -6.72
N SER A 240 -15.47 -0.61 -6.93
CA SER A 240 -15.65 0.46 -7.87
C SER A 240 -15.49 -0.06 -9.28
N ARG A 241 -16.43 0.26 -10.17
CA ARG A 241 -16.43 -0.22 -11.55
C ARG A 241 -16.54 0.94 -12.55
N TYR A 242 -15.93 0.77 -13.71
CA TYR A 242 -16.19 1.62 -14.87
C TYR A 242 -17.56 1.27 -15.47
N PHE A 243 -18.01 2.06 -16.45
CA PHE A 243 -19.27 1.79 -17.14
C PHE A 243 -19.29 0.44 -17.86
N ASP A 244 -18.12 -0.04 -18.32
CA ASP A 244 -17.95 -1.36 -18.95
C ASP A 244 -17.93 -2.53 -17.95
N GLY A 245 -18.18 -2.26 -16.66
CA GLY A 245 -18.21 -3.25 -15.59
C GLY A 245 -16.84 -3.66 -15.06
N LYS A 246 -15.72 -3.25 -15.67
CA LYS A 246 -14.38 -3.59 -15.16
C LYS A 246 -14.09 -2.87 -13.85
N ARG A 247 -13.31 -3.52 -12.97
CA ARG A 247 -12.88 -2.91 -11.71
C ARG A 247 -12.01 -1.67 -11.99
N ARG A 248 -12.30 -0.59 -11.28
CA ARG A 248 -11.48 0.62 -11.31
C ARG A 248 -10.21 0.36 -10.52
N ALA A 249 -9.09 0.75 -11.10
CA ALA A 249 -7.81 0.70 -10.44
C ALA A 249 -7.10 2.05 -10.57
N ALA A 250 -6.12 2.27 -9.71
CA ALA A 250 -5.25 3.44 -9.77
C ALA A 250 -3.83 3.04 -9.39
N ILE A 251 -2.89 3.88 -9.81
CA ILE A 251 -1.57 3.93 -9.19
C ILE A 251 -1.54 5.12 -8.26
N VAL A 252 -1.07 4.89 -7.04
CA VAL A 252 -0.89 5.90 -6.01
C VAL A 252 0.54 5.88 -5.52
N SER A 253 0.99 6.99 -4.93
CA SER A 253 2.24 6.96 -4.19
C SER A 253 2.07 6.06 -2.96
N ALA A 254 3.12 5.34 -2.57
CA ALA A 254 3.09 4.59 -1.32
C ALA A 254 2.86 5.52 -0.09
N PHE A 255 3.20 6.81 -0.21
CA PHE A 255 2.91 7.84 0.80
C PHE A 255 1.44 8.22 0.93
N ASP A 256 0.59 7.84 -0.03
CA ASP A 256 -0.86 8.02 0.09
C ASP A 256 -1.54 6.85 0.82
N ILE A 257 -0.80 5.80 1.19
CA ILE A 257 -1.30 4.70 2.00
C ILE A 257 -1.28 5.12 3.48
N ALA A 258 -2.46 5.17 4.08
CA ALA A 258 -2.65 5.71 5.42
C ALA A 258 -2.62 4.63 6.51
N ALA A 259 -3.17 3.45 6.24
CA ALA A 259 -3.19 2.30 7.17
C ALA A 259 -3.62 1.02 6.43
N ALA A 260 -3.25 -0.15 6.96
CA ALA A 260 -3.92 -1.39 6.56
C ALA A 260 -5.35 -1.40 7.11
N CYS A 261 -6.27 -2.04 6.39
CA CYS A 261 -7.64 -2.20 6.88
C CYS A 261 -8.28 -3.51 6.43
N HIS A 262 -9.41 -3.82 7.03
CA HIS A 262 -10.13 -5.06 6.79
C HIS A 262 -11.53 -4.80 6.26
N LEU A 263 -11.88 -5.52 5.20
CA LEU A 263 -13.22 -5.53 4.63
C LEU A 263 -13.85 -6.89 4.86
N ALA A 264 -14.95 -6.93 5.60
CA ALA A 264 -15.72 -8.15 5.79
C ALA A 264 -16.79 -8.25 4.69
N PRO A 265 -16.92 -9.38 3.99
CA PRO A 265 -18.05 -9.64 3.11
C PRO A 265 -19.40 -9.37 3.80
N ARG A 266 -20.36 -8.88 3.03
CA ARG A 266 -21.77 -8.91 3.44
C ARG A 266 -22.32 -10.31 3.16
N PHE A 267 -22.10 -11.24 4.09
CA PHE A 267 -22.52 -12.64 3.95
C PHE A 267 -24.02 -12.77 3.71
N GLU A 268 -24.84 -11.84 4.24
CA GLU A 268 -26.28 -11.80 4.00
C GLU A 268 -26.67 -11.44 2.55
N ARG A 269 -25.69 -11.09 1.71
CA ARG A 269 -25.86 -10.78 0.29
C ARG A 269 -25.12 -11.76 -0.62
N LEU A 270 -24.53 -12.81 -0.07
CA LEU A 270 -24.00 -13.91 -0.88
C LEU A 270 -25.16 -14.74 -1.41
N ASP A 271 -24.89 -15.44 -2.51
CA ASP A 271 -25.80 -16.46 -3.02
C ASP A 271 -25.99 -17.53 -1.94
N PRO A 272 -27.22 -17.98 -1.63
CA PRO A 272 -27.44 -19.11 -0.71
C PRO A 272 -26.65 -20.36 -1.11
N ASP A 273 -26.44 -20.57 -2.41
CA ASP A 273 -25.71 -21.71 -2.95
C ASP A 273 -24.21 -21.37 -3.20
N PHE A 274 -23.69 -20.33 -2.53
CA PHE A 274 -22.31 -19.91 -2.69
C PHE A 274 -21.33 -20.98 -2.17
N ASP A 275 -20.53 -21.52 -3.09
CA ASP A 275 -19.48 -22.48 -2.77
C ASP A 275 -18.18 -21.77 -2.37
N PHE A 276 -17.88 -21.79 -1.07
CA PHE A 276 -16.65 -21.22 -0.52
C PHE A 276 -15.37 -21.92 -1.01
N SER A 277 -15.45 -23.18 -1.45
CA SER A 277 -14.29 -23.93 -1.94
C SER A 277 -13.82 -23.45 -3.32
N LEU A 278 -14.73 -22.91 -4.14
CA LEU A 278 -14.43 -22.41 -5.48
C LEU A 278 -13.89 -20.97 -5.48
N PHE A 279 -14.10 -20.24 -4.38
CA PHE A 279 -13.74 -18.83 -4.27
C PHE A 279 -12.96 -18.56 -2.98
N PRO A 280 -11.68 -18.98 -2.91
CA PRO A 280 -10.85 -18.77 -1.72
C PRO A 280 -10.64 -17.27 -1.43
N ASP A 281 -10.82 -16.41 -2.43
CA ASP A 281 -10.69 -14.97 -2.31
C ASP A 281 -12.06 -14.29 -2.17
N MET A 282 -12.49 -14.10 -0.93
CA MET A 282 -13.77 -13.45 -0.63
C MET A 282 -13.85 -12.00 -1.09
N LEU A 283 -12.71 -11.30 -1.25
CA LEU A 283 -12.69 -9.96 -1.85
C LEU A 283 -13.02 -10.02 -3.34
N ASN A 284 -12.77 -11.14 -4.02
CA ASN A 284 -13.19 -11.33 -5.40
C ASN A 284 -14.65 -11.74 -5.52
N ALA A 285 -15.09 -12.65 -4.66
CA ALA A 285 -16.39 -13.28 -4.75
C ALA A 285 -17.54 -12.35 -4.30
N SER A 286 -17.27 -11.52 -3.30
CA SER A 286 -18.29 -10.66 -2.70
C SER A 286 -18.47 -9.36 -3.48
N ARG A 287 -19.73 -8.92 -3.63
CA ARG A 287 -20.05 -7.64 -4.26
C ARG A 287 -20.04 -6.46 -3.28
N TYR A 288 -20.38 -6.72 -2.02
CA TYR A 288 -20.52 -5.70 -0.99
C TYR A 288 -19.75 -6.09 0.26
N PHE A 289 -19.25 -5.07 0.95
CA PHE A 289 -18.41 -5.23 2.13
C PHE A 289 -18.80 -4.26 3.23
N TRP A 290 -18.51 -4.66 4.45
CA TRP A 290 -18.43 -3.82 5.62
C TRP A 290 -16.99 -3.44 5.90
N PHE A 291 -16.76 -2.16 6.18
CA PHE A 291 -15.49 -1.71 6.75
C PHE A 291 -15.41 -2.14 8.22
N ASN A 292 -14.60 -3.16 8.49
CA ASN A 292 -14.45 -3.71 9.83
C ASN A 292 -13.43 -2.88 10.63
N HIS A 293 -13.90 -1.77 11.21
CA HIS A 293 -13.05 -0.95 12.07
C HIS A 293 -12.68 -1.63 13.40
N TYR A 294 -13.36 -2.73 13.77
CA TYR A 294 -13.00 -3.56 14.93
C TYR A 294 -11.83 -4.51 14.67
N TYR A 295 -11.35 -4.61 13.43
CA TYR A 295 -10.24 -5.51 13.06
C TYR A 295 -8.97 -5.28 13.89
N ASN A 296 -8.71 -4.03 14.26
CA ASN A 296 -7.65 -3.72 15.20
C ASN A 296 -7.97 -2.46 16.03
N ARG A 297 -7.34 -2.37 17.19
CA ARG A 297 -7.53 -1.28 18.16
C ARG A 297 -7.22 0.10 17.56
N PHE A 298 -6.14 0.22 16.76
CA PHE A 298 -5.74 1.51 16.19
C PHE A 298 -6.83 2.09 15.29
N ILE A 299 -7.34 1.30 14.33
CA ILE A 299 -8.42 1.71 13.43
C ILE A 299 -9.70 1.98 14.23
N PHE A 300 -10.04 1.13 15.19
CA PHE A 300 -11.21 1.31 16.05
C PHE A 300 -11.17 2.67 16.76
N ARG A 301 -10.09 2.96 17.49
CA ARG A 301 -9.92 4.19 18.28
C ARG A 301 -9.90 5.43 17.39
N LEU A 302 -9.28 5.34 16.22
CA LEU A 302 -9.26 6.40 15.23
C LEU A 302 -10.66 6.70 14.68
N THR A 303 -11.45 5.67 14.35
CA THR A 303 -12.83 5.86 13.90
C THR A 303 -13.74 6.43 14.98
N GLU A 304 -13.59 6.01 16.23
CA GLU A 304 -14.34 6.56 17.36
C GLU A 304 -13.99 8.03 17.60
N HIS A 305 -12.71 8.37 17.56
CA HIS A 305 -12.27 9.76 17.64
C HIS A 305 -12.93 10.64 16.57
N TRP A 306 -12.97 10.18 15.31
CA TRP A 306 -13.65 10.93 14.25
C TRP A 306 -15.16 11.04 14.46
N ARG A 307 -15.81 10.09 15.14
CA ARG A 307 -17.25 10.14 15.41
C ARG A 307 -17.62 11.13 16.51
N LEU A 308 -16.75 11.30 17.50
CA LEU A 308 -16.98 12.15 18.66
C LEU A 308 -16.78 13.64 18.38
N ILE A 309 -16.12 14.00 17.27
CA ILE A 309 -15.86 15.39 16.92
C ILE A 309 -17.11 15.98 16.24
N PRO A 310 -17.70 17.06 16.78
CA PRO A 310 -18.84 17.72 16.18
C PRO A 310 -18.54 18.19 14.76
N ARG A 311 -19.51 18.00 13.85
CA ARG A 311 -19.48 18.60 12.52
C ARG A 311 -20.10 20.00 12.62
N GLY A 312 -19.26 21.03 12.50
CA GLY A 312 -19.71 22.42 12.35
C GLY A 312 -20.29 22.70 10.99
#